data_AF-A0A4V3UTK9-F1
#
_entry.id   AF-A0A4V3UTK9-F1
#
_cell.length_a   1.000
_cell.length_b   1.000
_cell.length_c   1.000
_cell.angle_alpha   90.00
_cell.angle_beta   90.00
_cell.angle_gamma   90.00
#
_symmetry.space_group_name_H-M   'P 1'
#
loop_
_entity.id
_entity.type
_entity.pdbx_description
1 polymer ?
#
loop_
_entity_poly.entity_id
_entity_poly.type
_entity_poly.pdbx_seq_one_letter_code
_entity_poly.pdbx_strand_id
1 'polypeptide(L)'
;MNTEAINPEITAASTIVAVPRRSRPRRKSRARIHLRLSAAERAELESAARAAGYSRVTSYVLALTRGETAARTQADAVLAQAKAVIETSVRIAVEAAVAAQAEKAAADTAALAEQIARLREAVKDNFIRLAEQVMRGATSPVSGGAR
;
A
#
# COMPACT_ATOMS: atom_id res chain seq x y z
N MET A 1 52.27 -7.89 17.73
CA MET A 1 51.72 -9.25 17.61
C MET A 1 51.73 -9.58 16.12
N ASN A 2 52.88 -9.98 15.56
CA ASN A 2 53.41 -11.36 15.49
C ASN A 2 52.40 -12.25 14.75
N THR A 3 52.67 -12.87 13.61
CA THR A 3 53.94 -13.18 12.95
C THR A 3 53.63 -13.65 11.52
N GLU A 4 54.54 -13.31 10.61
CA GLU A 4 55.01 -14.14 9.50
C GLU A 4 54.04 -14.62 8.42
N ALA A 5 54.38 -14.16 7.22
CA ALA A 5 54.15 -14.84 5.96
C ALA A 5 54.67 -16.29 6.02
N ILE A 6 53.79 -17.24 5.71
CA ILE A 6 54.18 -18.58 5.23
C ILE A 6 54.24 -18.49 3.71
N ASN A 7 55.46 -18.47 3.18
CA ASN A 7 55.75 -18.50 1.75
C ASN A 7 55.49 -19.91 1.16
N PRO A 8 55.34 -19.99 -0.18
CA PRO A 8 54.48 -20.95 -0.86
C PRO A 8 55.30 -22.03 -1.59
N GLU A 9 55.77 -23.08 -0.92
CA GLU A 9 56.54 -24.15 -1.61
C GLU A 9 56.20 -25.59 -1.18
N ILE A 10 55.24 -25.76 -0.27
CA ILE A 10 54.79 -27.09 0.16
C ILE A 10 53.27 -27.05 0.03
N THR A 11 52.66 -27.47 -1.08
CA THR A 11 52.44 -28.89 -1.33
C THR A 11 51.95 -29.04 -2.77
N ALA A 12 52.88 -29.20 -3.71
CA ALA A 12 52.55 -29.84 -4.98
C ALA A 12 52.19 -31.30 -4.69
N ALA A 13 50.97 -31.69 -5.05
CA ALA A 13 50.48 -33.05 -5.39
C ALA A 13 49.11 -33.33 -4.77
N SER A 14 48.05 -32.83 -5.41
CA SER A 14 46.83 -33.59 -5.66
C SER A 14 45.83 -32.70 -6.40
N THR A 15 46.13 -32.44 -7.68
CA THR A 15 45.09 -32.08 -8.65
C THR A 15 44.14 -33.27 -8.74
N ILE A 16 43.10 -33.31 -7.91
CA ILE A 16 41.98 -34.22 -8.13
C ILE A 16 41.25 -33.68 -9.35
N VAL A 17 41.67 -34.13 -10.52
CA VAL A 17 40.82 -34.13 -11.71
C VAL A 17 39.62 -34.99 -11.33
N ALA A 18 38.53 -34.33 -10.94
CA ALA A 18 37.26 -35.01 -10.76
C ALA A 18 36.79 -35.45 -12.15
N VAL A 19 37.25 -36.63 -12.56
CA VAL A 19 36.60 -37.43 -13.61
C VAL A 19 35.11 -37.37 -13.31
N PRO A 20 34.23 -36.97 -14.24
CA PRO A 20 32.80 -37.11 -14.03
C PRO A 20 32.51 -38.60 -13.92
N ARG A 21 32.54 -39.13 -12.69
CA ARG A 21 31.90 -40.40 -12.37
C ARG A 21 30.45 -40.16 -12.73
N ARG A 22 30.03 -40.72 -13.88
CA ARG A 22 28.63 -40.76 -14.36
C ARG A 22 27.72 -40.62 -13.16
N SER A 23 27.09 -39.46 -13.02
CA SER A 23 26.25 -39.14 -11.87
C SER A 23 25.24 -40.28 -11.75
N ARG A 24 25.46 -41.19 -10.80
CA ARG A 24 24.45 -42.19 -10.49
C ARG A 24 23.19 -41.37 -10.23
N PRO A 25 22.08 -41.63 -10.94
CA PRO A 25 20.90 -40.80 -10.83
C PRO A 25 20.53 -40.71 -9.35
N ARG A 26 20.62 -39.50 -8.76
CA ARG A 26 20.15 -39.26 -7.40
C ARG A 26 18.67 -39.61 -7.39
N ARG A 27 18.32 -40.75 -6.78
CA ARG A 27 16.93 -41.18 -6.63
C ARG A 27 16.21 -40.08 -5.85
N LYS A 28 15.38 -39.28 -6.52
CA LYS A 28 14.56 -38.24 -5.87
C LYS A 28 13.77 -38.91 -4.74
N SER A 29 14.08 -38.60 -3.48
CA SER A 29 13.28 -39.07 -2.35
C SER A 29 11.94 -38.35 -2.42
N ARG A 30 10.91 -39.03 -2.92
CA ARG A 30 9.54 -38.50 -2.88
C ARG A 30 9.04 -38.63 -1.44
N ALA A 31 8.65 -37.51 -0.83
CA ALA A 31 7.90 -37.52 0.43
C ALA A 31 6.63 -38.38 0.22
N ARG A 32 6.40 -39.34 1.13
CA ARG A 32 5.23 -40.22 1.10
C ARG A 32 4.20 -39.68 2.07
N ILE A 33 2.97 -39.47 1.61
CA ILE A 33 1.83 -39.11 2.46
C ILE A 33 1.15 -40.42 2.86
N HIS A 34 1.09 -40.68 4.17
CA HIS A 34 0.37 -41.82 4.73
C HIS A 34 -0.89 -41.32 5.42
N LEU A 35 -2.06 -41.82 5.00
CA LEU A 35 -3.35 -41.56 5.64
C LEU A 35 -3.83 -42.85 6.31
N ARG A 36 -4.24 -42.76 7.58
CA ARG A 36 -4.97 -43.85 8.24
C ARG A 36 -6.44 -43.62 7.97
N LEU A 37 -7.09 -44.61 7.36
CA LEU A 37 -8.51 -44.57 7.02
C LEU A 37 -9.17 -45.78 7.65
N SER A 38 -10.36 -45.58 8.20
CA SER A 38 -11.27 -46.67 8.55
C SER A 38 -11.76 -47.40 7.28
N ALA A 39 -12.33 -48.59 7.47
CA ALA A 39 -12.89 -49.34 6.35
C ALA A 39 -14.04 -48.59 5.65
N ALA A 40 -14.85 -47.85 6.40
CA ALA A 40 -15.96 -47.05 5.88
C ALA A 40 -15.45 -45.88 5.02
N GLU A 41 -14.54 -45.06 5.55
CA GLU A 41 -13.95 -43.92 4.84
C GLU A 41 -13.22 -44.36 3.55
N ARG A 42 -12.56 -45.52 3.59
CA ARG A 42 -11.91 -46.09 2.41
C ARG A 42 -12.94 -46.48 1.35
N ALA A 43 -14.05 -47.11 1.74
CA ALA A 43 -15.09 -47.51 0.81
C ALA A 43 -15.76 -46.28 0.15
N GLU A 44 -15.99 -45.22 0.92
CA GLU A 44 -16.51 -43.95 0.41
C GLU A 44 -15.55 -43.31 -0.60
N LEU A 45 -14.25 -43.25 -0.29
CA LEU A 45 -13.23 -42.72 -1.20
C LEU A 45 -13.07 -43.57 -2.47
N GLU A 46 -13.19 -44.89 -2.37
CA GLU A 46 -13.17 -45.79 -3.53
C GLU A 46 -14.40 -45.62 -4.43
N SER A 47 -15.57 -45.35 -3.84
CA SER A 47 -16.79 -45.03 -4.56
C SER A 47 -16.68 -43.69 -5.29
N ALA A 48 -16.26 -42.65 -4.57
CA ALA A 48 -16.07 -41.30 -5.11
C ALA A 48 -15.00 -41.28 -6.22
N ALA A 49 -13.89 -41.99 -6.04
CA ALA A 49 -12.85 -42.11 -7.07
C ALA A 49 -13.39 -42.75 -8.36
N ARG A 50 -14.18 -43.82 -8.25
CA ARG A 50 -14.82 -44.48 -9.40
C ARG A 50 -15.83 -43.57 -10.10
N ALA A 51 -16.67 -42.88 -9.34
CA ALA A 51 -17.64 -41.91 -9.89
C ALA A 51 -16.93 -40.78 -10.64
N ALA A 52 -15.76 -40.35 -10.17
CA ALA A 52 -14.92 -39.35 -10.82
C ALA A 52 -14.01 -39.90 -11.94
N GLY A 53 -14.12 -41.19 -12.30
CA GLY A 53 -13.34 -41.81 -13.39
C GLY A 53 -11.89 -42.17 -13.05
N TYR A 54 -11.51 -42.16 -11.77
CA TYR A 54 -10.17 -42.53 -11.33
C TYR A 54 -10.07 -44.02 -11.00
N SER A 55 -9.07 -44.69 -11.54
CA SER A 55 -8.79 -46.12 -11.28
C SER A 55 -8.17 -46.40 -9.91
N ARG A 56 -7.66 -45.38 -9.22
CA ARG A 56 -7.01 -45.48 -7.90
C ARG A 56 -7.39 -44.31 -7.01
N VAL A 57 -7.75 -44.61 -5.77
CA VAL A 57 -8.01 -43.60 -4.72
C VAL A 57 -6.83 -42.66 -4.53
N THR A 58 -5.60 -43.17 -4.59
CA THR A 58 -4.40 -42.34 -4.49
C THR A 58 -4.31 -41.30 -5.59
N SER A 59 -4.68 -41.64 -6.83
CA SER A 59 -4.72 -40.68 -7.94
C SER A 59 -5.82 -39.63 -7.73
N TYR A 60 -6.97 -40.05 -7.24
CA TYR A 60 -8.10 -39.17 -6.93
C TYR A 60 -7.76 -38.17 -5.81
N VAL A 61 -7.23 -38.64 -4.68
CA VAL A 61 -6.81 -37.79 -3.55
C VAL A 61 -5.69 -36.83 -3.97
N LEU A 62 -4.74 -37.29 -4.80
CA LEU A 62 -3.70 -36.43 -5.35
C LEU A 62 -4.28 -35.34 -6.28
N ALA A 63 -5.32 -35.65 -7.05
CA ALA A 63 -6.00 -34.68 -7.91
C ALA A 63 -6.76 -33.63 -7.10
N LEU A 64 -7.49 -34.05 -6.05
CA LEU A 64 -8.20 -33.14 -5.14
C LEU A 64 -7.25 -32.17 -4.44
N THR A 65 -6.18 -32.70 -3.84
CA THR A 65 -5.18 -31.86 -3.15
C THR A 65 -4.50 -30.87 -4.07
N ARG A 66 -4.21 -31.26 -5.32
CA ARG A 66 -3.66 -30.34 -6.34
C ARG A 66 -4.66 -29.27 -6.75
N GLY A 67 -5.93 -29.64 -6.97
CA GLY A 67 -7.00 -28.71 -7.33
C GLY A 67 -7.24 -27.66 -6.24
N GLU A 68 -7.32 -28.07 -4.98
CA GLU A 68 -7.48 -27.16 -3.85
C GLU A 68 -6.28 -26.21 -3.69
N THR A 69 -5.05 -26.70 -3.88
CA THR A 69 -3.88 -25.81 -3.84
C THR A 69 -3.92 -24.77 -4.95
N ALA A 70 -4.30 -25.15 -6.17
CA ALA A 70 -4.42 -24.21 -7.28
C ALA A 70 -5.50 -23.14 -7.02
N ALA A 71 -6.66 -23.56 -6.49
CA ALA A 71 -7.75 -22.65 -6.14
C ALA A 71 -7.34 -21.67 -5.03
N ARG A 72 -6.64 -22.13 -3.98
CA ARG A 72 -6.12 -21.27 -2.91
C ARG A 72 -5.08 -20.28 -3.42
N THR A 73 -4.11 -20.73 -4.24
CA THR A 73 -3.11 -19.83 -4.83
C THR A 73 -3.74 -18.77 -5.72
N GLN A 74 -4.80 -19.10 -6.47
CA GLN A 74 -5.55 -18.12 -7.26
C GLN A 74 -6.31 -17.13 -6.36
N ALA A 75 -6.96 -17.60 -5.30
CA ALA A 75 -7.63 -16.74 -4.34
C ALA A 75 -6.67 -15.75 -3.67
N ASP A 76 -5.48 -16.22 -3.25
CA ASP A 76 -4.44 -15.37 -2.65
C ASP A 76 -3.92 -14.33 -3.65
N ALA A 77 -3.75 -14.71 -4.93
CA ALA A 77 -3.33 -13.79 -5.98
C ALA A 77 -4.38 -12.71 -6.26
N VAL A 78 -5.66 -13.09 -6.32
CA VAL A 78 -6.79 -12.15 -6.48
C VAL A 78 -6.87 -11.20 -5.29
N LEU A 79 -6.71 -11.71 -4.06
CA LEU A 79 -6.70 -10.89 -2.84
C LEU A 79 -5.55 -9.87 -2.86
N ALA A 80 -4.35 -10.30 -3.24
CA ALA A 80 -3.18 -9.42 -3.35
C ALA A 80 -3.39 -8.33 -4.42
N GLN A 81 -3.94 -8.70 -5.58
CA GLN A 81 -4.26 -7.77 -6.65
C GLN A 81 -5.34 -6.76 -6.23
N ALA A 82 -6.41 -7.22 -5.58
CA ALA A 82 -7.48 -6.36 -5.08
C ALA A 82 -6.95 -5.35 -4.06
N LYS A 83 -6.06 -5.78 -3.15
CA LYS A 83 -5.41 -4.88 -2.19
C LYS A 83 -4.59 -3.79 -2.88
N ALA A 84 -3.79 -4.15 -3.89
CA ALA A 84 -3.00 -3.19 -4.66
C ALA A 84 -3.86 -2.18 -5.41
N VAL A 85 -4.99 -2.63 -5.99
CA VAL A 85 -5.96 -1.76 -6.67
C VAL A 85 -6.60 -0.78 -5.68
N ILE A 86 -7.02 -1.26 -4.50
CA ILE A 86 -7.60 -0.42 -3.45
C ILE A 86 -6.59 0.63 -2.99
N GLU A 87 -5.34 0.23 -2.69
CA GLU A 87 -4.30 1.16 -2.25
C GLU A 87 -4.03 2.26 -3.29
N THR A 88 -3.91 1.86 -4.56
CA THR A 88 -3.67 2.80 -5.66
C THR A 88 -4.84 3.76 -5.84
N SER A 89 -6.07 3.24 -5.81
CA SER A 89 -7.29 4.06 -5.94
C SER A 89 -7.45 5.03 -4.78
N VAL A 90 -7.16 4.60 -3.55
CA VAL A 90 -7.20 5.46 -2.36
C VAL A 90 -6.16 6.57 -2.46
N ARG A 91 -4.93 6.27 -2.89
CA ARG A 91 -3.88 7.28 -3.10
C ARG A 91 -4.35 8.35 -4.09
N ILE A 92 -4.85 7.94 -5.26
CA ILE A 92 -5.35 8.86 -6.29
C ILE A 92 -6.51 9.71 -5.76
N ALA A 93 -7.46 9.10 -5.04
CA ALA A 93 -8.61 9.82 -4.49
C ALA A 93 -8.19 10.86 -3.45
N VAL A 94 -7.23 10.53 -2.58
CA VAL A 94 -6.70 11.47 -1.57
C VAL A 94 -5.94 12.60 -2.24
N GLU A 95 -5.07 12.32 -3.21
CA GLU A 95 -4.32 13.35 -3.94
C GLU A 95 -5.26 14.32 -4.67
N ALA A 96 -6.29 13.79 -5.36
CA ALA A 96 -7.30 14.60 -6.02
C ALA A 96 -8.12 15.45 -5.03
N ALA A 97 -8.51 14.87 -3.88
CA ALA A 97 -9.25 15.59 -2.84
C ALA A 97 -8.43 16.72 -2.22
N VAL A 98 -7.14 16.49 -1.95
CA VAL A 98 -6.23 17.51 -1.41
C VAL A 98 -6.03 18.64 -2.42
N ALA A 99 -5.83 18.31 -3.71
CA ALA A 99 -5.71 19.33 -4.75
C ALA A 99 -6.96 20.21 -4.84
N ALA A 100 -8.16 19.60 -4.86
CA ALA A 100 -9.42 20.35 -4.90
C ALA A 100 -9.62 21.24 -3.65
N GLN A 101 -9.23 20.76 -2.47
CA GLN A 101 -9.36 21.52 -1.23
C GLN A 101 -8.35 22.68 -1.15
N ALA A 102 -7.15 22.49 -1.70
CA ALA A 102 -6.15 23.56 -1.82
C ALA A 102 -6.62 24.68 -2.76
N GLU A 103 -7.22 24.34 -3.91
CA GLU A 103 -7.81 25.32 -4.83
C GLU A 103 -8.94 26.12 -4.18
N LYS A 104 -9.84 25.44 -3.47
CA LYS A 104 -10.91 26.12 -2.73
C LYS A 104 -10.37 27.04 -1.64
N ALA A 105 -9.39 26.58 -0.86
CA ALA A 105 -8.77 27.39 0.19
C ALA A 105 -8.05 28.64 -0.38
N ALA A 106 -7.38 28.49 -1.53
CA ALA A 106 -6.77 29.62 -2.23
C ALA A 106 -7.82 30.64 -2.71
N ALA A 107 -8.97 30.18 -3.23
CA ALA A 107 -10.07 31.07 -3.62
C ALA A 107 -10.70 31.77 -2.40
N ASP A 108 -10.96 31.03 -1.31
CA ASP A 108 -11.56 31.58 -0.09
C ASP A 108 -10.64 32.65 0.55
N THR A 109 -9.32 32.42 0.55
CA THR A 109 -8.35 33.40 1.07
C THR A 109 -8.25 34.65 0.20
N ALA A 110 -8.30 34.53 -1.12
CA ALA A 110 -8.34 35.67 -2.03
C ALA A 110 -9.62 36.51 -1.83
N ALA A 111 -10.78 35.86 -1.73
CA ALA A 111 -12.05 36.53 -1.48
C ALA A 111 -12.07 37.28 -0.14
N LEU A 112 -11.50 36.68 0.91
CA LEU A 112 -11.39 37.29 2.22
C LEU A 112 -10.43 38.50 2.20
N ALA A 113 -9.32 38.41 1.47
CA ALA A 113 -8.39 39.54 1.28
C ALA A 113 -9.07 40.73 0.59
N GLU A 114 -9.90 40.48 -0.44
CA GLU A 114 -10.69 41.52 -1.09
C GLU A 114 -11.71 42.17 -0.14
N GLN A 115 -12.41 41.37 0.67
CA GLN A 115 -13.34 41.90 1.67
C GLN A 115 -12.63 42.80 2.69
N ILE A 116 -11.46 42.38 3.17
CA ILE A 116 -10.63 43.19 4.06
C ILE A 116 -10.20 44.49 3.38
N ALA A 117 -9.80 44.46 2.10
CA ALA A 117 -9.41 45.65 1.36
C ALA A 117 -10.58 46.64 1.25
N ARG A 118 -11.77 46.17 0.85
CA ARG A 118 -13.00 46.99 0.78
C ARG A 118 -13.39 47.55 2.14
N LEU A 119 -13.28 46.75 3.21
CA LEU A 119 -13.56 47.22 4.57
C LEU A 119 -12.58 48.30 5.02
N ARG A 120 -11.29 48.15 4.72
CA ARG A 120 -10.27 49.16 5.05
C ARG A 120 -10.55 50.49 4.35
N GLU A 121 -10.95 50.44 3.08
CA GLU A 121 -11.33 51.63 2.33
C GLU A 121 -12.58 52.30 2.91
N ALA A 122 -13.63 51.54 3.19
CA ALA A 122 -14.85 52.05 3.83
C ALA A 122 -14.58 52.67 5.23
N VAL A 123 -13.69 52.05 6.01
CA VAL A 123 -13.27 52.58 7.31
C VAL A 123 -12.52 53.90 7.13
N LYS A 124 -11.57 53.98 6.19
CA LYS A 124 -10.85 55.21 5.87
C LYS A 124 -11.80 56.34 5.46
N ASP A 125 -12.77 56.06 4.59
CA ASP A 125 -13.77 57.04 4.16
C ASP A 125 -14.64 57.53 5.31
N ASN A 126 -15.03 56.62 6.21
CA ASN A 126 -15.78 56.99 7.42
C ASN A 126 -14.97 57.87 8.37
N PHE A 127 -13.67 57.58 8.57
CA PHE A 127 -12.79 58.42 9.37
C PHE A 127 -12.63 59.81 8.77
N ILE A 128 -12.48 59.92 7.46
CA ILE A 128 -12.41 61.22 6.76
C ILE A 128 -13.71 61.98 6.97
N ARG A 129 -14.86 61.34 6.75
CA ARG A 129 -16.18 61.97 6.93
C ARG A 129 -16.40 62.45 8.37
N LEU A 130 -16.00 61.65 9.36
CA LEU A 130 -16.10 62.03 10.77
C LEU A 130 -15.19 63.22 11.09
N ALA A 131 -13.94 63.21 10.60
CA ALA A 131 -13.02 64.32 10.78
C ALA A 131 -13.56 65.62 10.17
N GLU A 132 -14.14 65.56 8.96
CA GLU A 132 -14.81 66.70 8.34
C GLU A 132 -15.99 67.20 9.16
N GLN A 133 -16.82 66.30 9.72
CA GLN A 133 -17.93 66.68 10.59
C GLN A 133 -17.45 67.38 11.87
N VAL A 134 -16.39 66.86 12.50
CA VAL A 134 -15.80 67.46 13.70
C VAL A 134 -15.23 68.85 13.37
N MET A 135 -14.50 69.00 12.26
CA MET A 135 -13.99 70.31 11.85
C MET A 135 -15.11 71.30 11.55
N ARG A 136 -16.17 70.89 10.82
CA ARG A 136 -17.33 71.74 10.54
C ARG A 136 -18.08 72.11 11.83
N GLY A 137 -18.24 71.18 12.76
CA GLY A 137 -18.85 71.41 14.08
C GLY A 137 -18.03 72.32 14.98
N ALA A 138 -16.70 72.27 14.89
CA ALA A 138 -15.79 73.17 15.58
C ALA A 138 -15.77 74.59 14.98
N THR A 139 -16.01 74.72 13.67
CA THR A 139 -16.13 76.03 12.99
C THR A 139 -17.55 76.60 12.95
N SER A 140 -18.55 75.79 13.31
CA SER A 140 -19.89 76.32 13.58
C SER A 140 -19.80 77.02 14.92
N PRO A 141 -20.06 78.33 15.03
CA PRO A 141 -20.21 78.93 16.34
C PRO A 141 -21.40 78.19 16.95
N VAL A 142 -21.12 77.32 17.91
CA VAL A 142 -22.12 77.03 18.94
C VAL A 142 -22.38 78.40 19.53
N SER A 143 -23.46 79.02 19.06
CA SER A 143 -24.19 80.06 19.75
C SER A 143 -24.75 79.44 21.03
N GLY A 144 -23.83 79.02 21.90
CA GLY A 144 -24.00 78.97 23.33
C GLY A 144 -24.13 80.41 23.75
N GLY A 145 -25.31 80.98 23.51
CA GLY A 145 -25.80 82.06 24.33
C GLY A 145 -25.63 81.60 25.76
N ALA A 146 -24.86 82.38 26.52
CA ALA A 146 -24.81 82.28 27.96
C ALA A 146 -26.25 82.19 28.51
N ARG A 147 -26.61 81.00 28.99
CA ARG A 147 -27.62 80.74 30.01
C ARG A 147 -27.16 79.54 30.83
#